data_AF-A0A1V4WPJ9-F1
#
_entry.id   AF-A0A1V4WPJ9-F1
#
_cell.length_a   1.000
_cell.length_b   1.000
_cell.length_c   1.000
_cell.angle_alpha   90.00
_cell.angle_beta   90.00
_cell.angle_gamma   90.00
#
_symmetry.space_group_name_H-M   'P 1'
#
loop_
_entity.id
_entity.type
_entity.pdbx_description
1 polymer ?
#
loop_
_entity_poly.entity_id
_entity_poly.type
_entity_poly.pdbx_seq_one_letter_code
_entity_poly.pdbx_strand_id
1 'polypeptide(L)'
;MTGRLGNQRGGAARWIFIIIIIAAAFFGYQYFKKTPRYALIQFKKAVLFSSAETAQKYADFDSVVRSLPGSVTLGQTDEVVKKRLIYEIDSPHEKSYFAKVKGWSVIRCPIAVTADQNSATAQTAENTSVTLQRLDNEQWIIVAIETQ
;
A
#
# COMPACT_ATOMS: atom_id res chain seq x y z
N MET A 1 19.36 41.94 -36.36
CA MET A 1 18.29 41.59 -35.39
C MET A 1 17.23 40.79 -36.13
N THR A 2 17.35 39.46 -36.17
CA THR A 2 16.39 38.59 -36.87
C THR A 2 15.24 38.24 -35.92
N GLY A 3 14.07 38.79 -36.23
CA GLY A 3 12.85 38.61 -35.46
C GLY A 3 12.37 37.16 -35.52
N ARG A 4 12.34 36.52 -34.34
CA ARG A 4 11.50 35.34 -34.08
C ARG A 4 10.05 35.80 -34.19
N LEU A 5 9.40 35.53 -35.32
CA LEU A 5 7.94 35.48 -35.40
C LEU A 5 7.47 34.42 -34.41
N GLY A 6 7.05 34.86 -33.22
CA GLY A 6 6.53 34.01 -32.16
C GLY A 6 5.26 33.32 -32.63
N ASN A 7 5.34 32.01 -32.81
CA ASN A 7 4.22 31.19 -33.25
C ASN A 7 3.18 31.09 -32.09
N GLN A 8 2.30 32.09 -31.96
CA GLN A 8 1.27 32.15 -30.91
C GLN A 8 0.32 30.94 -30.95
N ARG A 9 0.13 30.32 -32.12
CA ARG A 9 -0.67 29.08 -32.28
C ARG A 9 0.01 27.84 -31.70
N GLY A 10 1.34 27.78 -31.71
CA GLY A 10 2.11 26.69 -31.09
C GLY A 10 2.11 26.76 -29.55
N GLY A 11 1.95 27.97 -28.98
CA GLY A 11 1.84 28.16 -27.52
C GLY A 11 0.56 27.55 -26.96
N ALA A 12 -0.60 27.83 -27.57
CA ALA A 12 -1.88 27.29 -27.14
C ALA A 12 -1.95 25.76 -27.26
N ALA A 13 -1.49 25.19 -28.39
CA ALA A 13 -1.43 23.74 -28.56
C ALA A 13 -0.51 23.05 -27.53
N ARG A 14 0.62 23.67 -27.19
CA ARG A 14 1.54 23.18 -26.14
C ARG A 14 0.89 23.20 -24.76
N TRP A 15 0.14 24.25 -24.41
CA TRP A 15 -0.59 24.32 -23.15
C TRP A 15 -1.71 23.28 -23.06
N ILE A 16 -2.47 23.07 -24.13
CA ILE A 16 -3.50 22.01 -24.21
C ILE A 16 -2.85 20.64 -23.96
N PHE A 17 -1.72 20.36 -24.60
CA PHE A 17 -1.00 19.10 -24.41
C PHE A 17 -0.51 18.90 -22.96
N ILE A 18 0.03 19.96 -22.34
CA ILE A 18 0.45 19.93 -20.93
C ILE A 18 -0.74 19.64 -20.01
N ILE A 19 -1.89 20.28 -20.24
CA ILE A 19 -3.11 20.05 -19.45
C ILE A 19 -3.57 18.60 -19.56
N ILE A 20 -3.54 18.01 -20.76
CA ILE A 20 -3.90 16.60 -20.96
C ILE A 20 -2.96 15.67 -20.19
N ILE A 21 -1.65 15.92 -20.22
CA ILE A 21 -0.67 15.13 -19.45
C ILE A 21 -0.94 15.23 -17.94
N ILE A 22 -1.18 16.45 -17.44
CA ILE A 22 -1.47 16.67 -16.02
C ILE A 22 -2.77 15.96 -15.63
N ALA A 23 -3.81 16.06 -16.46
CA ALA A 23 -5.07 15.38 -16.23
C ALA A 23 -4.87 13.86 -16.22
N ALA A 24 -4.17 13.29 -17.21
CA ALA A 24 -3.88 11.86 -17.27
C ALA A 24 -3.08 11.38 -16.06
N ALA A 25 -2.08 12.15 -15.61
CA ALA A 25 -1.31 11.85 -14.41
C ALA A 25 -2.17 11.89 -13.15
N PHE A 26 -3.05 12.89 -13.03
CA PHE A 26 -3.97 13.01 -11.89
C PHE A 26 -4.98 11.87 -11.84
N PHE A 27 -5.69 11.60 -12.94
CA PHE A 27 -6.65 10.49 -13.02
C PHE A 27 -5.97 9.13 -12.85
N GLY A 28 -4.82 8.92 -13.47
CA GLY A 28 -4.03 7.70 -13.31
C GLY A 28 -3.59 7.48 -11.86
N TYR A 29 -3.17 8.54 -11.17
CA TYR A 29 -2.81 8.47 -9.75
C TYR A 29 -4.01 8.19 -8.84
N GLN A 30 -5.15 8.84 -9.09
CA GLN A 30 -6.39 8.57 -8.35
C GLN A 30 -6.90 7.15 -8.56
N TYR A 31 -6.80 6.62 -9.78
CA TYR A 31 -7.13 5.23 -10.05
C TYR A 31 -6.15 4.28 -9.33
N PHE A 32 -4.86 4.58 -9.36
CA PHE A 32 -3.85 3.75 -8.70
C PHE A 32 -4.09 3.63 -7.19
N LYS A 33 -4.54 4.71 -6.54
CA LYS A 33 -4.92 4.70 -5.11
C LYS A 33 -5.99 3.66 -4.76
N LYS A 34 -6.86 3.33 -5.70
CA LYS A 34 -7.97 2.38 -5.54
C LYS A 34 -7.56 0.92 -5.83
N THR A 35 -6.27 0.65 -5.99
CA THR A 35 -5.77 -0.70 -6.27
C THR A 35 -5.22 -1.38 -5.01
N PRO A 36 -5.34 -2.71 -4.90
CA PRO A 36 -4.73 -3.46 -3.79
C PRO A 36 -3.20 -3.30 -3.75
N ARG A 37 -2.58 -3.12 -4.91
CA ARG A 37 -1.14 -2.87 -5.03
C ARG A 37 -0.71 -1.59 -4.31
N TYR A 38 -1.50 -0.53 -4.41
CA TYR A 38 -1.19 0.73 -3.75
C TYR A 38 -1.16 0.57 -2.22
N ALA A 39 -2.13 -0.15 -1.66
CA ALA A 39 -2.17 -0.44 -0.23
C ALA A 39 -0.90 -1.18 0.25
N LEU A 40 -0.47 -2.22 -0.48
CA LEU A 40 0.77 -2.94 -0.20
C LEU A 40 2.01 -2.04 -0.24
N ILE A 41 2.09 -1.14 -1.24
CA ILE A 41 3.21 -0.20 -1.37
C ILE A 41 3.24 0.77 -0.19
N GLN A 42 2.08 1.33 0.18
CA GLN A 42 2.01 2.29 1.29
C GLN A 42 2.28 1.62 2.63
N PHE A 43 1.77 0.41 2.86
CA PHE A 43 2.09 -0.36 4.06
C PHE A 43 3.59 -0.68 4.15
N LYS A 44 4.20 -1.17 3.06
CA LYS A 44 5.65 -1.42 3.01
C LYS A 44 6.43 -0.15 3.34
N LYS A 45 6.06 0.99 2.76
CA LYS A 45 6.69 2.29 3.07
C LYS A 45 6.51 2.67 4.54
N ALA A 46 5.31 2.52 5.08
CA ALA A 46 5.02 2.84 6.48
C ALA A 46 5.89 2.03 7.46
N VAL A 47 6.06 0.73 7.20
CA VAL A 47 6.97 -0.13 7.98
C VAL A 47 8.43 0.30 7.85
N LEU A 48 8.88 0.64 6.64
CA LEU A 48 10.27 1.05 6.39
C LEU A 48 10.61 2.42 6.97
N PHE A 49 9.66 3.35 7.02
CA PHE A 49 9.84 4.70 7.56
C PHE A 49 9.34 4.86 9.00
N SER A 50 9.05 3.75 9.67
CA SER A 50 8.56 3.72 11.06
C SER A 50 7.37 4.66 11.31
N SER A 51 6.31 4.52 10.52
CA SER A 51 5.08 5.31 10.64
C SER A 51 3.88 4.41 10.91
N ALA A 52 3.57 4.17 12.17
CA ALA A 52 2.41 3.37 12.54
C ALA A 52 1.09 4.06 12.21
N GLU A 53 1.05 5.40 12.19
CA GLU A 53 -0.14 6.14 11.74
C GLU A 53 -0.44 5.82 10.27
N THR A 54 0.58 5.80 9.40
CA THR A 54 0.40 5.45 7.99
C THR A 54 0.08 3.96 7.85
N ALA A 55 0.71 3.09 8.64
CA ALA A 55 0.43 1.65 8.58
C ALA A 55 -1.03 1.35 8.94
N GLN A 56 -1.58 1.99 9.97
CA GLN A 56 -2.97 1.85 10.40
C GLN A 56 -3.98 2.34 9.34
N LYS A 57 -3.59 3.24 8.43
CA LYS A 57 -4.45 3.64 7.30
C LYS A 57 -4.57 2.55 6.24
N TYR A 58 -3.59 1.65 6.12
CA TYR A 58 -3.54 0.63 5.06
C TYR A 58 -3.57 -0.81 5.58
N ALA A 59 -3.67 -1.00 6.90
CA ALA A 59 -3.82 -2.29 7.55
C ALA A 59 -4.80 -2.17 8.72
N ASP A 60 -5.82 -3.02 8.73
CA ASP A 60 -6.68 -3.21 9.89
C ASP A 60 -6.01 -4.18 10.86
N PHE A 61 -5.36 -3.61 11.87
CA PHE A 61 -4.64 -4.40 12.87
C PHE A 61 -5.58 -5.25 13.74
N ASP A 62 -6.85 -4.90 13.89
CA ASP A 62 -7.79 -5.74 14.63
C ASP A 62 -8.03 -7.05 13.88
N SER A 63 -8.21 -6.98 12.56
CA SER A 63 -8.31 -8.17 11.70
C SER A 63 -6.97 -8.91 11.58
N VAL A 64 -5.86 -8.19 11.40
CA VAL A 64 -4.53 -8.81 11.26
C VAL A 64 -4.21 -9.62 12.50
N VAL A 65 -4.41 -9.10 13.70
CA VAL A 65 -4.08 -9.80 14.96
C VAL A 65 -4.87 -11.11 15.10
N ARG A 66 -6.16 -11.11 14.74
CA ARG A 66 -7.00 -12.32 14.76
C ARG A 66 -6.53 -13.40 13.79
N SER A 67 -5.86 -13.01 12.71
CA SER A 67 -5.28 -13.94 11.73
C SER A 67 -3.92 -14.48 12.12
N LEU A 68 -3.29 -13.96 13.19
CA LEU A 68 -1.95 -14.37 13.57
C LEU A 68 -1.91 -15.75 14.23
N PRO A 69 -0.88 -16.56 13.93
CA PRO A 69 -0.70 -17.84 14.60
C PRO A 69 -0.33 -17.64 16.08
N GLY A 70 -0.69 -18.63 16.91
CA GLY A 70 -0.42 -18.60 18.36
C GLY A 70 1.06 -18.44 18.75
N SER A 71 1.97 -18.83 17.86
CA SER A 71 3.42 -18.62 18.02
C SER A 71 3.80 -17.14 18.06
N VAL A 72 3.04 -16.27 17.40
CA VAL A 72 3.27 -14.81 17.35
C VAL A 72 2.53 -14.10 18.48
N THR A 73 1.31 -14.54 18.79
CA THR A 73 0.50 -13.92 19.85
C THR A 73 0.97 -14.31 21.26
N LEU A 74 1.67 -15.44 21.41
CA LEU A 74 2.16 -15.98 22.68
C LEU A 74 1.05 -16.14 23.74
N GLY A 75 -0.18 -16.40 23.30
CA GLY A 75 -1.35 -16.51 24.18
C GLY A 75 -1.79 -15.19 24.83
N GLN A 76 -1.30 -14.04 24.33
CA GLN A 76 -1.74 -12.72 24.79
C GLN A 76 -3.05 -12.30 24.14
N THR A 77 -3.73 -11.33 24.75
CA THR A 77 -4.97 -10.76 24.21
C THR A 77 -4.71 -9.93 22.95
N ASP A 78 -5.71 -9.89 22.06
CA ASP A 78 -5.62 -9.19 20.77
C ASP A 78 -5.19 -7.72 20.94
N GLU A 79 -5.68 -7.03 21.98
CA GLU A 79 -5.32 -5.65 22.25
C GLU A 79 -3.82 -5.47 22.57
N VAL A 80 -3.25 -6.40 23.33
CA VAL A 80 -1.83 -6.35 23.71
C VAL A 80 -0.96 -6.65 22.49
N VAL A 81 -1.34 -7.64 21.67
CA VAL A 81 -0.65 -7.97 20.43
C VAL A 81 -0.73 -6.81 19.44
N LYS A 82 -1.91 -6.20 19.28
CA LYS A 82 -2.10 -4.99 18.45
C LYS A 82 -1.16 -3.86 18.88
N LYS A 83 -1.15 -3.51 20.16
CA LYS A 83 -0.26 -2.47 20.69
C LYS A 83 1.21 -2.80 20.44
N ARG A 84 1.60 -4.07 20.59
CA ARG A 84 2.97 -4.53 20.29
C ARG A 84 3.33 -4.34 18.83
N LEU A 85 2.47 -4.76 17.89
CA LEU A 85 2.72 -4.62 16.46
C LEU A 85 2.83 -3.15 16.04
N ILE A 86 1.93 -2.30 16.56
CA ILE A 86 1.95 -0.85 16.32
C ILE A 86 3.25 -0.24 16.86
N TYR A 87 3.62 -0.58 18.10
CA TYR A 87 4.86 -0.12 18.72
C TYR A 87 6.09 -0.56 17.93
N GLU A 88 6.09 -1.79 17.43
CA GLU A 88 7.17 -2.33 16.61
C GLU A 88 7.31 -1.57 15.28
N ILE A 89 6.20 -1.13 14.69
CA ILE A 89 6.24 -0.29 13.49
C ILE A 89 6.87 1.07 13.79
N ASP A 90 6.50 1.72 14.89
CA ASP A 90 7.09 3.02 15.26
C ASP A 90 8.54 2.91 15.75
N SER A 91 9.00 1.71 16.09
CA SER A 91 10.38 1.51 16.55
C SER A 91 11.40 1.88 15.44
N PRO A 92 12.47 2.63 15.79
CA PRO A 92 13.56 2.95 14.86
C PRO A 92 14.50 1.76 14.61
N HIS A 93 14.37 0.67 15.38
CA HIS A 93 15.21 -0.52 15.29
C HIS A 93 14.63 -1.58 14.33
N GLU A 94 15.36 -2.68 14.15
CA GLU A 94 14.92 -3.79 13.29
C GLU A 94 13.63 -4.42 13.81
N LYS A 95 12.65 -4.54 12.91
CA LYS A 95 11.30 -5.01 13.21
C LYS A 95 11.26 -6.52 13.05
N SER A 96 11.33 -7.26 14.14
CA SER A 96 11.31 -8.72 14.17
C SER A 96 10.16 -9.36 13.36
N TYR A 97 8.91 -8.96 13.59
CA TYR A 97 7.75 -9.50 12.87
C TYR A 97 7.70 -9.00 11.43
N PHE A 98 8.04 -7.72 11.21
CA PHE A 98 8.00 -7.09 9.90
C PHE A 98 9.32 -7.19 9.11
N ALA A 99 10.28 -8.01 9.53
CA ALA A 99 11.60 -8.11 8.91
C ALA A 99 11.48 -8.50 7.42
N LYS A 100 10.57 -9.43 7.13
CA LYS A 100 10.28 -9.91 5.76
C LYS A 100 9.65 -8.81 4.87
N VAL A 101 9.03 -7.77 5.44
CA VAL A 101 8.38 -6.67 4.68
C VAL A 101 9.38 -5.92 3.79
N LYS A 102 10.64 -5.81 4.22
CA LYS A 102 11.71 -5.21 3.40
C LYS A 102 11.90 -5.96 2.07
N GLY A 103 11.79 -7.28 2.09
CA GLY A 103 11.91 -8.17 0.93
C GLY A 103 10.68 -8.22 0.02
N TRP A 104 9.55 -7.63 0.41
CA TRP A 104 8.31 -7.73 -0.37
C TRP A 104 8.45 -7.14 -1.78
N SER A 105 8.08 -7.92 -2.79
CA SER A 105 8.09 -7.52 -4.20
C SER A 105 6.78 -6.82 -4.62
N VAL A 106 6.34 -5.81 -3.85
CA VAL A 106 5.01 -5.16 -3.99
C VAL A 106 4.69 -4.58 -5.39
N ILE A 107 5.69 -4.32 -6.24
CA ILE A 107 5.48 -3.86 -7.62
C ILE A 107 5.17 -5.02 -8.57
N ARG A 108 5.82 -6.18 -8.36
CA ARG A 108 5.81 -7.33 -9.28
C ARG A 108 5.01 -8.52 -8.76
N CYS A 109 4.62 -8.50 -7.49
CA CYS A 109 3.87 -9.59 -6.88
C CYS A 109 2.55 -9.83 -7.63
N PRO A 110 2.21 -11.11 -7.90
CA PRO A 110 0.89 -11.44 -8.40
C PRO A 110 -0.15 -11.08 -7.33
N ILE A 111 -1.23 -10.45 -7.78
CA ILE A 111 -2.39 -10.12 -6.94
C ILE A 111 -3.59 -10.80 -7.58
N ALA A 112 -4.17 -11.77 -6.87
CA ALA A 112 -5.42 -12.41 -7.28
C ALA A 112 -6.57 -11.67 -6.60
N VAL A 113 -7.44 -11.04 -7.39
CA VAL A 113 -8.67 -10.40 -6.92
C VAL A 113 -9.79 -11.42 -7.05
N THR A 114 -10.61 -11.59 -6.01
CA THR A 114 -11.75 -12.51 -6.04
C THR A 114 -12.84 -12.03 -6.99
N ALA A 115 -13.72 -12.96 -7.39
CA ALA A 115 -14.79 -12.68 -8.37
C ALA A 115 -15.76 -11.59 -7.92
N ASP A 116 -15.94 -11.44 -6.60
CA ASP A 116 -16.75 -10.39 -5.97
C ASP A 116 -16.08 -8.99 -5.95
N GLN A 117 -14.82 -8.90 -6.39
CA GLN A 117 -13.99 -7.67 -6.40
C GLN A 117 -13.79 -7.00 -5.04
N ASN A 118 -14.08 -7.70 -3.95
CA ASN A 118 -14.03 -7.15 -2.58
C ASN A 118 -12.87 -7.70 -1.76
N SER A 119 -12.23 -8.77 -2.20
CA SER A 119 -11.02 -9.30 -1.56
C SER A 119 -9.91 -9.58 -2.56
N ALA A 120 -8.68 -9.58 -2.07
CA ALA A 120 -7.51 -9.90 -2.88
C ALA A 120 -6.44 -10.57 -2.05
N THR A 121 -5.69 -11.48 -2.67
CA THR A 121 -4.53 -12.14 -2.04
C THR A 121 -3.27 -11.82 -2.83
N ALA A 122 -2.17 -11.54 -2.13
CA ALA A 122 -0.88 -11.23 -2.73
C ALA A 122 0.23 -12.07 -2.11
N GLN A 123 1.01 -12.75 -2.95
CA GLN A 123 2.24 -13.43 -2.53
C GLN A 123 3.40 -12.44 -2.61
N THR A 124 3.75 -11.85 -1.48
CA THR A 124 4.69 -10.71 -1.43
C THR A 124 6.15 -11.15 -1.35
N ALA A 125 6.41 -12.32 -0.78
CA ALA A 125 7.71 -12.98 -0.70
C ALA A 125 7.52 -14.50 -0.59
N GLU A 126 8.62 -15.25 -0.67
CA GLU A 126 8.61 -16.68 -0.36
C GLU A 126 8.08 -16.87 1.07
N ASN A 127 7.07 -17.74 1.22
CA ASN A 127 6.40 -18.01 2.50
C ASN A 127 5.74 -16.78 3.15
N THR A 128 5.39 -15.75 2.37
CA THR A 128 4.61 -14.60 2.87
C THR A 128 3.41 -14.30 1.97
N SER A 129 2.21 -14.46 2.54
CA SER A 129 0.94 -14.13 1.88
C SER A 129 0.26 -12.98 2.61
N VAL A 130 -0.40 -12.10 1.86
CA VAL A 130 -1.13 -10.95 2.38
C VAL A 130 -2.54 -10.97 1.81
N THR A 131 -3.53 -10.86 2.69
CA THR A 131 -4.94 -10.74 2.29
C THR A 131 -5.38 -9.30 2.46
N LEU A 132 -6.03 -8.78 1.44
CA LEU A 132 -6.58 -7.43 1.38
C LEU A 132 -8.09 -7.47 1.20
N GLN A 133 -8.77 -6.47 1.74
CA GLN A 133 -10.18 -6.22 1.51
C GLN A 133 -10.41 -4.79 1.03
N ARG A 134 -11.42 -4.64 0.17
CA ARG A 134 -11.90 -3.35 -0.32
C ARG A 134 -12.95 -2.82 0.64
N LEU A 135 -12.76 -1.58 1.10
CA LEU A 135 -13.71 -0.83 1.89
C LEU A 135 -14.74 -0.13 1.00
N ASP A 136 -15.83 0.35 1.60
CA ASP A 136 -16.90 1.08 0.91
C ASP A 136 -16.41 2.35 0.18
N ASN A 137 -15.34 2.97 0.70
CA ASN A 137 -14.70 4.14 0.09
C ASN A 137 -13.71 3.78 -1.05
N GLU A 138 -13.76 2.53 -1.54
CA GLU A 138 -12.89 1.97 -2.58
C GLU A 138 -11.40 1.85 -2.21
N GLN A 139 -11.06 2.10 -0.95
CA GLN A 139 -9.71 1.88 -0.45
C GLN A 139 -9.49 0.40 -0.15
N TRP A 140 -8.28 -0.10 -0.44
CA TRP A 140 -7.86 -1.42 -0.03
C TRP A 140 -7.08 -1.36 1.27
N ILE A 141 -7.35 -2.29 2.17
CA ILE A 141 -6.66 -2.46 3.45
C ILE A 141 -6.19 -3.90 3.61
N ILE A 142 -5.06 -4.08 4.29
CA ILE A 142 -4.56 -5.40 4.67
C ILE A 142 -5.34 -5.89 5.89
N VAL A 143 -5.86 -7.10 5.82
CA VAL A 143 -6.64 -7.73 6.90
C VAL A 143 -5.98 -8.99 7.46
N ALA A 144 -5.03 -9.59 6.73
CA ALA A 144 -4.23 -10.70 7.22
C ALA A 144 -2.82 -10.67 6.63
N ILE A 145 -1.83 -11.05 7.45
CA ILE A 145 -0.44 -11.22 7.05
C ILE A 145 0.01 -12.59 7.55
N GLU A 146 0.21 -13.50 6.62
CA GLU A 146 0.63 -14.87 6.89
C GLU A 146 2.11 -15.01 6.55
N THR A 147 2.93 -15.25 7.57
CA THR A 147 4.36 -15.53 7.43
C THR A 147 4.62 -16.97 7.89
N GLN A 148 4.93 -17.86 6.94
CA GLN A 148 5.40 -19.22 7.24
C GLN A 148 6.92 -19.24 7.41
#